data_AF-A0A7C4BRW5-F1
#
_entry.id   AF-A0A7C4BRW5-F1
#
_cell.length_a   1.000
_cell.length_b   1.000
_cell.length_c   1.000
_cell.angle_alpha   90.00
_cell.angle_beta   90.00
_cell.angle_gamma   90.00
#
_symmetry.space_group_name_H-M   'P 1'
#
loop_
_entity.id
_entity.type
_entity.pdbx_description
1 polymer ?
#
loop_
_entity_poly.entity_id
_entity_poly.type
_entity_poly.pdbx_seq_one_letter_code
_entity_poly.pdbx_strand_id
1 'polypeptide(L)'
;MNNNINLPELSYQAFLTYQEVTDFVKSLASVYPDMCQLGSIGKSREGREIYLLTITNFTSGDPKDKPAYLIHGNIHATELAGTHASLYTARQLLVDESVRDLLQEVVFYIIPRINPDGAEYVATASGPIRSRTDRSILESNTLYPKDMNGDGLILTIRQEHPNGNLICDPDDTRLLIRRKADSKGPFYRLIPEGEIYNWDGSDNISIDGRGFDWNRNWSYDWRPEPEQYGAGDFPFSETEMRCIGEFIHSNPNIFAILGYHTGPAAVLRPPSTGSDSDLDEHDVRMMDDLAQF
;
A
#
# COMPACT_ATOMS: atom_id res chain seq x y z
N MET A 1 -6.72 -13.84 37.37
CA MET A 1 -7.49 -12.58 37.36
C MET A 1 -7.87 -12.33 35.92
N ASN A 2 -9.14 -12.51 35.56
CA ASN A 2 -9.62 -12.16 34.22
C ASN A 2 -9.76 -10.64 34.15
N ASN A 3 -8.67 -9.95 33.83
CA ASN A 3 -8.78 -8.60 33.32
C ASN A 3 -9.47 -8.75 31.96
N ASN A 4 -10.67 -8.18 31.84
CA ASN A 4 -11.27 -7.94 30.52
C ASN A 4 -10.37 -6.95 29.79
N ILE A 5 -9.31 -7.47 29.18
CA ILE A 5 -8.44 -6.75 28.27
C ILE A 5 -9.34 -6.40 27.08
N ASN A 6 -9.72 -5.12 26.99
CA ASN A 6 -10.55 -4.63 25.89
C ASN A 6 -9.69 -4.50 24.64
N LEU A 7 -9.38 -5.64 24.04
CA LEU A 7 -8.64 -5.76 22.78
C LEU A 7 -9.44 -5.10 21.66
N PRO A 8 -8.82 -4.25 20.82
CA PRO A 8 -9.51 -3.70 19.67
C PRO A 8 -9.85 -4.84 18.70
N GLU A 9 -11.11 -4.87 18.26
CA GLU A 9 -11.55 -5.77 17.19
C GLU A 9 -11.06 -5.22 15.85
N LEU A 10 -10.45 -6.08 15.03
CA LEU A 10 -10.11 -5.75 13.66
C LEU A 10 -11.30 -6.12 12.78
N SER A 11 -12.06 -5.12 12.36
CA SER A 11 -13.19 -5.26 11.43
C SER A 11 -12.71 -5.75 10.05
N TYR A 12 -13.50 -6.61 9.43
CA TYR A 12 -13.30 -7.08 8.04
C TYR A 12 -14.48 -6.75 7.13
N GLN A 13 -15.41 -5.92 7.61
CA GLN A 13 -16.61 -5.53 6.88
C GLN A 13 -16.34 -4.40 5.89
N ALA A 14 -15.31 -3.60 6.14
CA ALA A 14 -14.86 -2.50 5.29
C ALA A 14 -13.36 -2.25 5.49
N PHE A 15 -12.73 -1.54 4.56
CA PHE A 15 -11.37 -1.08 4.78
C PHE A 15 -11.34 0.12 5.74
N LEU A 16 -10.40 0.10 6.68
CA LEU A 16 -10.27 1.15 7.69
C LEU A 16 -9.86 2.50 7.10
N THR A 17 -10.52 3.56 7.57
CA THR A 17 -10.08 4.95 7.45
C THR A 17 -8.80 5.18 8.26
N TYR A 18 -8.09 6.27 7.99
CA TYR A 18 -6.90 6.65 8.74
C TYR A 18 -7.18 6.83 10.23
N GLN A 19 -8.35 7.38 10.59
CA GLN A 19 -8.75 7.55 11.99
C GLN A 19 -8.95 6.19 12.67
N GLU A 20 -9.60 5.23 12.02
CA GLU A 20 -9.78 3.89 12.58
C GLU A 20 -8.45 3.14 12.73
N VAL A 21 -7.52 3.27 11.77
CA VAL A 21 -6.15 2.76 11.93
C VAL A 21 -5.47 3.40 13.14
N THR A 22 -5.60 4.72 13.28
CA THR A 22 -5.03 5.49 14.40
C THR A 22 -5.54 4.99 15.75
N ASP A 23 -6.85 4.79 15.87
CA ASP A 23 -7.48 4.35 17.10
C ASP A 23 -7.10 2.91 17.43
N PHE A 24 -7.02 2.05 16.41
CA PHE A 24 -6.59 0.66 16.56
C PHE A 24 -5.15 0.55 17.07
N VAL A 25 -4.18 1.25 16.46
CA VAL A 25 -2.77 1.16 16.87
C VAL A 25 -2.52 1.76 18.26
N LYS A 26 -3.24 2.85 18.61
CA LYS A 26 -3.20 3.43 19.96
C LYS A 26 -3.77 2.47 21.00
N SER A 27 -4.90 1.84 20.68
CA SER A 27 -5.53 0.86 21.57
C SER A 27 -4.62 -0.34 21.81
N LEU A 28 -4.01 -0.93 20.76
CA LEU A 28 -3.07 -2.04 20.90
C LEU A 28 -1.89 -1.69 21.84
N ALA A 29 -1.25 -0.53 21.62
CA ALA A 29 -0.13 -0.10 22.46
C ALA A 29 -0.55 0.16 23.91
N SER A 30 -1.75 0.71 24.14
CA SER A 30 -2.26 0.92 25.51
C SER A 30 -2.58 -0.38 26.25
N VAL A 31 -2.96 -1.42 25.51
CA VAL A 31 -3.34 -2.72 26.05
C VAL A 31 -2.12 -3.56 26.42
N TYR A 32 -1.04 -3.45 25.64
CA TYR A 32 0.21 -4.19 25.83
C TYR A 32 1.41 -3.28 26.02
N PRO A 33 1.46 -2.41 27.05
CA PRO A 33 2.53 -1.44 27.22
C PRO A 33 3.92 -2.05 27.41
N ASP A 34 4.00 -3.26 27.97
CA ASP A 34 5.26 -4.00 28.16
C ASP A 34 5.76 -4.71 26.90
N MET A 35 4.93 -4.76 25.84
CA MET A 35 5.25 -5.47 24.60
C MET A 35 5.07 -4.66 23.32
N CYS A 36 4.41 -3.51 23.37
CA CYS A 36 4.03 -2.71 22.22
C CYS A 36 4.24 -1.23 22.49
N GLN A 37 5.12 -0.59 21.72
CA GLN A 37 5.28 0.86 21.71
C GLN A 37 4.79 1.44 20.39
N LEU A 38 3.98 2.50 20.47
CA LEU A 38 3.54 3.27 19.32
C LEU A 38 4.50 4.45 19.08
N GLY A 39 5.03 4.53 17.86
CA GLY A 39 5.81 5.65 17.36
C GLY A 39 5.33 6.10 15.98
N SER A 40 6.13 6.94 15.34
CA SER A 40 5.92 7.42 13.99
C SER A 40 7.27 7.52 13.29
N ILE A 41 7.37 7.06 12.04
CA ILE A 41 8.59 7.24 11.22
C ILE A 41 8.62 8.60 10.52
N GLY A 42 7.56 9.40 10.66
CA GLY A 42 7.43 10.72 10.08
C GLY A 42 6.00 11.01 9.63
N LYS A 43 5.85 11.98 8.73
CA LYS A 43 4.54 12.42 8.25
C LYS A 43 4.45 12.32 6.74
N SER A 44 3.25 12.04 6.26
CA SER A 44 2.92 12.13 4.83
C SER A 44 2.91 13.58 4.33
N ARG A 45 2.77 13.76 3.02
CA ARG A 45 2.67 15.09 2.41
C ARG A 45 1.48 15.90 2.92
N GLU A 46 0.37 15.28 3.27
CA GLU A 46 -0.81 15.93 3.86
C GLU A 46 -0.75 15.99 5.40
N GLY A 47 0.36 15.56 6.01
CA GLY A 47 0.63 15.73 7.44
C GLY A 47 0.09 14.62 8.35
N ARG A 48 -0.35 13.49 7.80
CA ARG A 48 -0.76 12.29 8.56
C ARG A 48 0.47 11.57 9.10
N GLU A 49 0.39 11.05 10.32
CA GLU A 49 1.47 10.26 10.91
C GLU A 49 1.62 8.93 10.16
N ILE A 50 2.87 8.51 9.95
CA ILE A 50 3.19 7.19 9.42
C ILE A 50 3.53 6.31 10.62
N TYR A 51 2.49 5.71 11.21
CA TYR A 51 2.61 4.97 12.47
C TYR A 51 3.54 3.77 12.37
N LEU A 52 4.29 3.57 13.45
CA LEU A 52 5.15 2.42 13.69
C LEU A 52 4.75 1.76 15.01
N LEU A 53 4.49 0.46 14.97
CA LEU A 53 4.42 -0.37 16.16
C LEU A 53 5.76 -1.08 16.34
N THR A 54 6.41 -0.86 17.47
CA THR A 54 7.56 -1.66 17.91
C THR A 54 7.06 -2.73 18.87
N ILE A 55 7.11 -3.99 18.44
CA ILE A 55 6.58 -5.14 19.18
C ILE A 55 7.71 -6.09 19.56
N THR A 56 7.96 -6.23 20.85
CA THR A 56 8.97 -7.11 21.46
C THR A 56 8.73 -7.15 22.96
N ASN A 57 9.28 -8.11 23.71
CA ASN A 57 9.26 -7.99 25.16
C ASN A 57 10.30 -6.95 25.62
N PHE A 58 9.84 -5.77 26.08
CA PHE A 58 10.71 -4.69 26.53
C PHE A 58 11.44 -4.99 27.85
N THR A 59 11.05 -6.04 28.58
CA THR A 59 11.75 -6.45 29.82
C THR A 59 13.00 -7.30 29.56
N SER A 60 13.23 -7.74 28.32
CA SER A 60 14.32 -8.67 27.95
C SER A 60 15.54 -8.00 27.33
N GLY A 61 15.55 -6.67 27.24
CA GLY A 61 16.68 -5.89 26.73
C GLY A 61 16.24 -4.71 25.88
N ASP A 62 17.20 -3.90 25.44
CA ASP A 62 16.94 -2.81 24.50
C ASP A 62 16.52 -3.41 23.13
N PRO A 63 15.38 -3.00 22.55
CA PRO A 63 14.98 -3.42 21.21
C PRO A 63 16.06 -3.23 20.14
N LYS A 64 16.94 -2.23 20.28
CA LYS A 64 18.01 -1.96 19.30
C LYS A 64 19.12 -3.01 19.29
N ASP A 65 19.27 -3.76 20.39
CA ASP A 65 20.27 -4.81 20.51
C ASP A 65 19.78 -6.17 20.00
N LYS A 66 18.50 -6.25 19.60
CA LYS A 66 17.85 -7.47 19.12
C LYS A 66 17.71 -7.46 17.60
N PRO A 67 17.79 -8.63 16.92
CA PRO A 67 17.45 -8.73 15.52
C PRO A 67 16.00 -8.29 15.26
N ALA A 68 15.79 -7.52 14.21
CA ALA A 68 14.49 -6.94 13.88
C ALA A 68 13.94 -7.39 12.53
N TYR A 69 12.63 -7.63 12.50
CA TYR A 69 11.84 -7.89 11.31
C TYR A 69 10.96 -6.67 11.03
N LEU A 70 11.15 -6.01 9.88
CA LEU A 70 10.30 -4.92 9.44
C LEU A 70 9.16 -5.45 8.57
N ILE A 71 7.92 -5.12 8.94
CA ILE A 71 6.72 -5.43 8.16
C ILE A 71 6.07 -4.11 7.79
N HIS A 72 5.71 -3.95 6.52
CA HIS A 72 4.94 -2.79 6.10
C HIS A 72 3.80 -3.15 5.16
N GLY A 73 2.77 -2.32 5.15
CA GLY A 73 1.63 -2.47 4.26
C GLY A 73 1.28 -1.18 3.52
N ASN A 74 0.56 -1.33 2.41
CA ASN A 74 -0.17 -0.25 1.74
C ASN A 74 0.77 0.90 1.30
N ILE A 75 1.90 0.54 0.68
CA ILE A 75 2.77 1.48 -0.06
C ILE A 75 2.07 1.99 -1.34
N HIS A 76 1.21 1.16 -1.93
CA HIS A 76 0.28 1.58 -2.96
C HIS A 76 -1.11 1.77 -2.35
N ALA A 77 -1.73 2.89 -2.70
CA ALA A 77 -2.95 3.40 -2.10
C ALA A 77 -4.13 2.41 -2.16
N THR A 78 -4.31 1.73 -3.28
CA THR A 78 -5.44 0.81 -3.52
C THR A 78 -5.31 -0.55 -2.83
N GLU A 79 -4.13 -0.85 -2.27
CA GLU A 79 -3.82 -2.18 -1.71
C GLU A 79 -4.14 -2.22 -0.20
N LEU A 80 -5.35 -1.77 0.17
CA LEU A 80 -5.82 -1.56 1.55
C LEU A 80 -5.84 -2.83 2.41
N ALA A 81 -5.87 -4.00 1.77
CA ALA A 81 -5.73 -5.29 2.45
C ALA A 81 -4.36 -5.44 3.13
N GLY A 82 -3.31 -4.81 2.58
CA GLY A 82 -1.98 -4.79 3.20
C GLY A 82 -1.98 -4.11 4.57
N THR A 83 -2.83 -3.10 4.79
CA THR A 83 -3.01 -2.53 6.14
C THR A 83 -3.62 -3.53 7.10
N HIS A 84 -4.64 -4.28 6.68
CA HIS A 84 -5.28 -5.29 7.53
C HIS A 84 -4.32 -6.42 7.86
N ALA A 85 -3.54 -6.90 6.88
CA ALA A 85 -2.53 -7.93 7.10
C ALA A 85 -1.48 -7.49 8.14
N SER A 86 -0.98 -6.25 8.03
CA SER A 86 -0.04 -5.69 9.02
C SER A 86 -0.67 -5.56 10.42
N LEU A 87 -1.89 -5.04 10.53
CA LEU A 87 -2.60 -4.90 11.81
C LEU A 87 -2.95 -6.24 12.44
N TYR A 88 -3.36 -7.21 11.61
CA TYR A 88 -3.61 -8.58 12.05
C TYR A 88 -2.33 -9.20 12.60
N THR A 89 -1.21 -9.08 11.89
CA THR A 89 0.10 -9.58 12.33
C THR A 89 0.49 -8.96 13.68
N ALA A 90 0.38 -7.63 13.81
CA ALA A 90 0.64 -6.93 15.07
C ALA A 90 -0.21 -7.48 16.23
N ARG A 91 -1.51 -7.67 15.99
CA ARG A 91 -2.44 -8.21 16.99
C ARG A 91 -2.10 -9.66 17.35
N GLN A 92 -1.76 -10.51 16.38
CA GLN A 92 -1.40 -11.92 16.66
C GLN A 92 -0.13 -12.03 17.48
N LEU A 93 0.92 -11.27 17.14
CA LEU A 93 2.15 -11.22 17.94
C LEU A 93 1.88 -10.85 19.41
N LEU A 94 0.91 -9.96 19.65
CA LEU A 94 0.56 -9.52 20.99
C LEU A 94 -0.41 -10.44 21.72
N VAL A 95 -1.29 -11.17 21.03
CA VAL A 95 -2.33 -12.00 21.67
C VAL A 95 -1.90 -13.46 21.81
N ASP A 96 -1.19 -14.00 20.82
CA ASP A 96 -0.80 -15.41 20.80
C ASP A 96 0.35 -15.66 21.79
N GLU A 97 0.08 -16.47 22.81
CA GLU A 97 1.07 -16.81 23.82
C GLU A 97 2.17 -17.74 23.29
N SER A 98 1.91 -18.48 22.20
CA SER A 98 2.88 -19.42 21.63
C SER A 98 4.11 -18.74 21.01
N VAL A 99 4.01 -17.45 20.67
CA VAL A 99 5.11 -16.65 20.10
C VAL A 99 5.81 -15.78 21.15
N ARG A 100 5.54 -15.96 22.45
CA ARG A 100 6.15 -15.13 23.51
C ARG A 100 7.65 -15.29 23.62
N ASP A 101 8.15 -16.52 23.44
CA ASP A 101 9.59 -16.79 23.46
C ASP A 101 10.29 -16.09 22.30
N LEU A 102 9.64 -16.02 21.13
CA LEU A 102 10.14 -15.26 19.98
C LEU A 102 10.28 -13.77 20.30
N LEU A 103 9.32 -13.17 21.03
CA LEU A 103 9.37 -11.75 21.41
C LEU A 103 10.44 -11.45 22.48
N GLN A 104 11.01 -12.46 23.15
CA GLN A 104 12.19 -12.23 24.01
C GLN A 104 13.41 -11.85 23.15
N GLU A 105 13.56 -12.47 21.98
CA GLU A 105 14.77 -12.39 21.17
C GLU A 105 14.63 -11.47 19.95
N VAL A 106 13.42 -11.29 19.42
CA VAL A 106 13.17 -10.58 18.15
C VAL A 106 12.33 -9.32 18.39
N VAL A 107 12.56 -8.32 17.54
CA VAL A 107 11.72 -7.11 17.44
C VAL A 107 10.95 -7.13 16.13
N PHE A 108 9.67 -6.83 16.19
CA PHE A 108 8.86 -6.57 15.02
C PHE A 108 8.59 -5.07 14.91
N TYR A 109 9.10 -4.46 13.86
CA TYR A 109 8.74 -3.11 13.45
C TYR A 109 7.61 -3.22 12.45
N ILE A 110 6.41 -2.72 12.77
CA ILE A 110 5.24 -2.84 11.90
C ILE A 110 4.75 -1.46 11.51
N ILE A 111 4.76 -1.16 10.23
CA ILE A 111 4.21 0.06 9.62
C ILE A 111 2.92 -0.33 8.88
N PRO A 112 1.74 -0.18 9.49
CA PRO A 112 0.51 -0.69 8.87
C PRO A 112 0.15 -0.01 7.56
N ARG A 113 0.58 1.25 7.39
CA ARG A 113 0.20 2.09 6.27
C ARG A 113 1.31 3.08 5.97
N ILE A 114 2.15 2.76 4.98
CA ILE A 114 3.14 3.72 4.45
C ILE A 114 2.43 4.88 3.76
N ASN A 115 1.30 4.62 3.07
CA ASN A 115 0.54 5.60 2.29
C ASN A 115 -0.74 6.10 2.96
N PRO A 116 -0.66 6.88 4.06
CA PRO A 116 -1.88 7.32 4.72
C PRO A 116 -2.74 8.24 3.84
N ASP A 117 -2.15 9.04 2.97
CA ASP A 117 -2.88 10.02 2.14
C ASP A 117 -3.63 9.34 1.00
N GLY A 118 -2.92 8.58 0.17
CA GLY A 118 -3.51 7.84 -0.94
C GLY A 118 -4.51 6.78 -0.46
N ALA A 119 -4.19 6.07 0.63
CA ALA A 119 -5.12 5.09 1.19
C ALA A 119 -6.39 5.71 1.75
N GLU A 120 -6.31 6.89 2.38
CA GLU A 120 -7.49 7.63 2.83
C GLU A 120 -8.35 8.04 1.64
N TYR A 121 -7.72 8.55 0.57
CA TYR A 121 -8.43 8.90 -0.65
C TYR A 121 -9.16 7.70 -1.28
N VAL A 122 -8.53 6.51 -1.31
CA VAL A 122 -9.20 5.30 -1.80
C VAL A 122 -10.31 4.83 -0.84
N ALA A 123 -10.04 4.79 0.46
CA ALA A 123 -11.00 4.27 1.44
C ALA A 123 -12.26 5.13 1.56
N THR A 124 -12.13 6.45 1.36
CA THR A 124 -13.25 7.40 1.50
C THR A 124 -13.92 7.74 0.18
N ALA A 125 -13.15 7.84 -0.91
CA ALA A 125 -13.67 8.31 -2.20
C ALA A 125 -13.60 7.28 -3.33
N SER A 126 -13.03 6.09 -3.13
CA SER A 126 -12.82 5.11 -4.20
C SER A 126 -12.04 5.65 -5.42
N GLY A 127 -11.30 6.75 -5.24
CA GLY A 127 -10.61 7.43 -6.34
C GLY A 127 -9.47 6.60 -6.92
N PRO A 128 -9.27 6.60 -8.25
CA PRO A 128 -8.20 5.84 -8.88
C PRO A 128 -6.85 6.51 -8.61
N ILE A 129 -6.02 5.88 -7.80
CA ILE A 129 -4.67 6.37 -7.49
C ILE A 129 -3.71 5.22 -7.25
N ARG A 130 -2.46 5.37 -7.71
CA ARG A 130 -1.42 4.37 -7.49
C ARG A 130 -0.74 4.56 -6.12
N SER A 131 -0.04 5.68 -5.95
CA SER A 131 0.47 6.14 -4.65
C SER A 131 0.12 7.60 -4.42
N ARG A 132 0.50 8.48 -5.35
CA ARG A 132 0.18 9.91 -5.35
C ARG A 132 -0.02 10.39 -6.78
N THR A 133 -0.86 11.41 -6.98
CA THR A 133 -0.90 12.19 -8.23
C THR A 133 -0.62 13.66 -7.94
N ASP A 134 0.24 14.28 -8.73
CA ASP A 134 0.45 15.74 -8.71
C ASP A 134 -0.48 16.41 -9.70
N ARG A 135 -1.36 17.28 -9.19
CA ARG A 135 -2.36 18.05 -9.95
C ARG A 135 -2.04 19.55 -9.98
N SER A 136 -0.81 19.95 -9.63
CA SER A 136 -0.41 21.37 -9.60
C SER A 136 -0.34 22.00 -10.99
N ILE A 137 -0.09 21.20 -12.03
CA ILE A 137 -0.12 21.61 -13.43
C ILE A 137 -1.19 20.78 -14.13
N LEU A 138 -2.17 21.44 -14.75
CA LEU A 138 -3.21 20.78 -15.53
C LEU A 138 -2.79 20.65 -16.99
N GLU A 139 -2.94 19.45 -17.54
CA GLU A 139 -2.63 19.12 -18.93
C GLU A 139 -3.92 19.12 -19.76
N SER A 140 -3.87 19.68 -20.96
CA SER A 140 -5.04 19.66 -21.87
C SER A 140 -5.35 18.23 -22.31
N ASN A 141 -6.62 17.94 -22.63
CA ASN A 141 -7.13 16.58 -22.88
C ASN A 141 -6.88 15.59 -21.74
N THR A 142 -6.91 16.05 -20.49
CA THR A 142 -6.74 15.16 -19.33
C THR A 142 -8.00 15.13 -18.50
N LEU A 143 -8.49 13.92 -18.23
CA LEU A 143 -9.60 13.67 -17.31
C LEU A 143 -9.07 13.68 -15.88
N TYR A 144 -9.56 14.61 -15.07
CA TYR A 144 -9.27 14.68 -13.64
C TYR A 144 -10.40 14.03 -12.84
N PRO A 145 -10.13 12.91 -12.13
CA PRO A 145 -11.15 12.22 -11.38
C PRO A 145 -11.78 13.12 -10.30
N LYS A 146 -13.10 13.19 -10.29
CA LYS A 146 -13.88 14.06 -9.41
C LYS A 146 -15.24 13.44 -9.17
N ASP A 147 -15.74 13.56 -7.95
CA ASP A 147 -17.12 13.21 -7.63
C ASP A 147 -18.03 14.28 -8.25
N MET A 148 -18.74 13.90 -9.32
CA MET A 148 -19.59 14.79 -10.10
C MET A 148 -21.03 14.81 -9.57
N ASN A 149 -21.44 13.81 -8.79
CA ASN A 149 -22.80 13.68 -8.30
C ASN A 149 -22.94 14.05 -6.81
N GLY A 150 -21.83 14.20 -6.08
CA GLY A 150 -21.76 14.59 -4.67
C GLY A 150 -22.05 13.45 -3.69
N ASP A 151 -21.97 12.19 -4.11
CA ASP A 151 -22.23 11.02 -3.26
C ASP A 151 -21.03 10.58 -2.41
N GLY A 152 -19.89 11.27 -2.57
CA GLY A 152 -18.64 11.01 -1.88
C GLY A 152 -17.75 9.99 -2.59
N LEU A 153 -18.18 9.39 -3.70
CA LEU A 153 -17.42 8.40 -4.45
C LEU A 153 -17.01 8.93 -5.82
N ILE A 154 -15.85 8.45 -6.29
CA ILE A 154 -15.32 8.70 -7.62
C ILE A 154 -15.37 7.36 -8.34
N LEU A 155 -16.46 7.12 -9.05
CA LEU A 155 -16.73 5.82 -9.65
C LEU A 155 -16.15 5.72 -11.07
N THR A 156 -16.26 4.52 -11.64
CA THR A 156 -15.89 4.27 -13.03
C THR A 156 -17.13 4.25 -13.91
N ILE A 157 -17.14 5.08 -14.95
CA ILE A 157 -18.22 5.22 -15.92
C ILE A 157 -18.04 4.22 -17.06
N ARG A 158 -19.15 3.60 -17.47
CA ARG A 158 -19.24 2.84 -18.73
C ARG A 158 -19.55 3.81 -19.86
N GLN A 159 -18.58 4.03 -20.73
CA GLN A 159 -18.77 4.84 -21.92
C GLN A 159 -18.94 3.93 -23.13
N GLU A 160 -20.08 4.01 -23.81
CA GLU A 160 -20.25 3.36 -25.10
C GLU A 160 -19.24 3.97 -26.09
N HIS A 161 -18.45 3.12 -26.72
CA HIS A 161 -17.35 3.53 -27.57
C HIS A 161 -17.03 2.46 -28.62
N PRO A 162 -16.91 2.79 -29.92
CA PRO A 162 -16.72 1.80 -30.99
C PRO A 162 -15.46 0.94 -30.81
N ASN A 163 -14.40 1.52 -30.24
CA ASN A 163 -13.15 0.82 -29.93
C ASN A 163 -13.11 0.23 -28.51
N GLY A 164 -14.22 0.25 -27.77
CA GLY A 164 -14.31 -0.32 -26.43
C GLY A 164 -13.98 -1.81 -26.42
N ASN A 165 -13.21 -2.28 -25.44
CA ASN A 165 -12.79 -3.67 -25.32
C ASN A 165 -13.73 -4.53 -24.45
N LEU A 166 -14.83 -3.95 -23.99
CA LEU A 166 -15.82 -4.59 -23.13
C LEU A 166 -17.19 -4.68 -23.80
N ILE A 167 -17.95 -5.71 -23.43
CA ILE A 167 -19.39 -5.83 -23.65
C ILE A 167 -20.07 -6.15 -22.32
N CYS A 168 -21.38 -5.94 -22.23
CA CYS A 168 -22.16 -6.47 -21.12
C CYS A 168 -22.09 -8.00 -21.11
N ASP A 169 -21.98 -8.57 -19.93
CA ASP A 169 -22.18 -10.01 -19.76
C ASP A 169 -23.63 -10.37 -20.16
N PRO A 170 -23.85 -11.43 -20.95
CA PRO A 170 -25.18 -11.81 -21.41
C PRO A 170 -26.09 -12.34 -20.30
N ASP A 171 -25.51 -12.88 -19.23
CA ASP A 171 -26.24 -13.44 -18.09
C ASP A 171 -26.46 -12.38 -16.99
N ASP A 172 -25.54 -11.41 -16.85
CA ASP A 172 -25.71 -10.27 -15.94
C ASP A 172 -25.24 -8.94 -16.56
N THR A 173 -26.17 -8.13 -17.03
CA THR A 173 -25.86 -6.84 -17.68
C THR A 173 -25.18 -5.82 -16.75
N ARG A 174 -25.12 -6.08 -15.43
CA ARG A 174 -24.32 -5.29 -14.49
C ARG A 174 -22.85 -5.64 -14.53
N LEU A 175 -22.41 -6.66 -15.27
CA LEU A 175 -21.01 -7.01 -15.43
C LEU A 175 -20.54 -6.65 -16.83
N LEU A 176 -19.24 -6.37 -16.94
CA LEU A 176 -18.57 -6.17 -18.22
C LEU A 176 -17.52 -7.25 -18.41
N ILE A 177 -17.54 -7.90 -19.57
CA ILE A 177 -16.60 -8.93 -19.95
C ILE A 177 -15.81 -8.49 -21.18
N ARG A 178 -14.62 -9.07 -21.37
CA ARG A 178 -13.80 -8.82 -22.56
C ARG A 178 -14.53 -9.28 -23.81
N ARG A 179 -14.63 -8.38 -24.79
CA ARG A 179 -15.22 -8.71 -26.10
C ARG A 179 -14.34 -9.72 -26.82
N LYS A 180 -14.97 -10.62 -27.56
CA LYS A 180 -14.36 -11.57 -28.50
C LYS A 180 -14.42 -10.99 -29.92
N ALA A 181 -13.73 -11.63 -30.87
CA ALA A 181 -13.70 -11.19 -32.25
C ALA A 181 -15.08 -11.15 -32.92
N ASP A 182 -16.00 -12.02 -32.49
CA ASP A 182 -17.37 -12.16 -33.00
C ASP A 182 -18.41 -11.38 -32.17
N SER A 183 -18.01 -10.76 -31.07
CA SER A 183 -18.90 -9.99 -30.20
C SER A 183 -19.61 -8.87 -30.96
N LYS A 184 -20.90 -8.70 -30.64
CA LYS A 184 -21.71 -7.59 -31.15
C LYS A 184 -21.79 -6.50 -30.08
N GLY A 185 -21.81 -5.25 -30.55
CA GLY A 185 -21.95 -4.10 -29.66
C GLY A 185 -23.34 -4.04 -28.97
N PRO A 186 -23.54 -3.07 -28.08
CA PRO A 186 -22.64 -1.93 -27.81
C PRO A 186 -21.32 -2.35 -27.16
N PHE A 187 -20.26 -1.64 -27.51
CA PHE A 187 -18.92 -1.82 -26.93
C PHE A 187 -18.64 -0.71 -25.92
N TYR A 188 -17.94 -1.03 -24.85
CA TYR A 188 -17.67 -0.09 -23.77
C TYR A 188 -16.18 0.07 -23.49
N ARG A 189 -15.78 1.29 -23.14
CA ARG A 189 -14.56 1.56 -22.38
C ARG A 189 -14.92 2.02 -20.96
N LEU A 190 -13.97 1.89 -20.05
CA LEU A 190 -14.09 2.36 -18.68
C LEU A 190 -13.24 3.61 -18.51
N ILE A 191 -13.84 4.66 -17.98
CA ILE A 191 -13.16 5.92 -17.62
C ILE A 191 -13.57 6.31 -16.19
N PRO A 192 -12.69 6.93 -15.39
CA PRO A 192 -13.11 7.52 -14.14
C PRO A 192 -14.17 8.60 -14.38
N GLU A 193 -15.06 8.76 -13.42
CA GLU A 193 -15.90 9.95 -13.31
C GLU A 193 -15.02 11.18 -13.06
N GLY A 194 -15.28 12.25 -13.80
CA GLY A 194 -14.48 13.47 -13.68
C GLY A 194 -14.69 14.47 -14.81
N GLU A 195 -13.82 15.49 -14.82
CA GLU A 195 -13.85 16.59 -15.79
C GLU A 195 -12.63 16.52 -16.71
N ILE A 196 -12.83 16.72 -18.01
CA ILE A 196 -11.73 16.82 -18.97
C ILE A 196 -11.31 18.28 -19.09
N TYR A 197 -10.06 18.58 -18.74
CA TYR A 197 -9.50 19.91 -18.88
C TYR A 197 -9.15 20.21 -20.35
N ASN A 198 -9.68 21.32 -20.90
CA ASN A 198 -9.46 21.77 -22.28
C ASN A 198 -9.59 20.66 -23.33
N TRP A 199 -10.74 19.98 -23.36
CA TRP A 199 -11.01 18.91 -24.32
C TRP A 199 -11.02 19.42 -25.77
N ASP A 200 -10.25 18.77 -26.64
CA ASP A 200 -10.12 19.10 -28.06
C ASP A 200 -11.08 18.32 -28.98
N GLY A 201 -11.93 17.46 -28.40
CA GLY A 201 -12.86 16.60 -29.14
C GLY A 201 -12.30 15.23 -29.54
N SER A 202 -11.02 14.94 -29.25
CA SER A 202 -10.39 13.65 -29.55
C SER A 202 -10.60 12.61 -28.45
N ASP A 203 -10.34 11.34 -28.79
CA ASP A 203 -10.32 10.21 -27.86
C ASP A 203 -8.96 10.02 -27.17
N ASN A 204 -7.96 10.85 -27.47
CA ASN A 204 -6.66 10.81 -26.84
C ASN A 204 -6.69 11.53 -25.49
N ILE A 205 -7.42 10.93 -24.54
CA ILE A 205 -7.67 11.49 -23.21
C ILE A 205 -6.70 10.82 -22.22
N SER A 206 -5.81 11.62 -21.66
CA SER A 206 -4.98 11.22 -20.51
C SER A 206 -5.83 11.14 -19.24
N ILE A 207 -5.39 10.38 -18.25
CA ILE A 207 -6.09 10.25 -16.97
C ILE A 207 -5.19 10.76 -15.86
N ASP A 208 -5.74 11.70 -15.09
CA ASP A 208 -5.12 12.35 -13.95
C ASP A 208 -3.81 13.09 -14.29
N GLY A 209 -3.20 13.75 -13.30
CA GLY A 209 -1.92 14.44 -13.46
C GLY A 209 -0.71 13.50 -13.44
N ARG A 210 0.47 14.05 -13.16
CA ARG A 210 1.71 13.27 -13.03
C ARG A 210 1.60 12.27 -11.88
N GLY A 211 1.57 10.98 -12.21
CA GLY A 211 1.47 9.90 -11.24
C GLY A 211 2.83 9.55 -10.62
N PHE A 212 2.81 9.18 -9.34
CA PHE A 212 3.98 8.68 -8.59
C PHE A 212 3.69 7.26 -8.11
N ASP A 213 4.70 6.40 -8.18
CA ASP A 213 4.71 5.04 -7.66
C ASP A 213 5.83 4.93 -6.62
N TRP A 214 5.44 4.81 -5.36
CA TRP A 214 6.39 4.73 -4.27
C TRP A 214 7.29 3.50 -4.32
N ASN A 215 6.83 2.40 -4.93
CA ASN A 215 7.66 1.24 -5.17
C ASN A 215 8.55 1.37 -6.42
N ARG A 216 8.72 2.61 -6.92
CA ARG A 216 9.73 3.05 -7.89
C ARG A 216 10.63 4.17 -7.34
N ASN A 217 10.38 4.66 -6.11
CA ASN A 217 11.11 5.78 -5.50
C ASN A 217 12.24 5.33 -4.55
N TRP A 218 12.52 4.03 -4.47
CA TRP A 218 13.68 3.47 -3.77
C TRP A 218 15.01 3.92 -4.43
N SER A 219 16.14 3.81 -3.72
CA SER A 219 17.45 4.20 -4.24
C SER A 219 18.16 3.18 -5.10
N TYR A 220 17.89 1.89 -4.90
CA TYR A 220 18.51 0.84 -5.70
C TYR A 220 17.85 0.75 -7.08
N ASP A 221 18.68 0.77 -8.14
CA ASP A 221 18.25 0.74 -9.55
C ASP A 221 17.15 1.76 -9.90
N TRP A 222 17.20 2.91 -9.24
CA TRP A 222 16.32 4.04 -9.54
C TRP A 222 16.66 4.63 -10.91
N ARG A 223 15.63 4.95 -11.70
CA ARG A 223 15.81 5.58 -13.01
C ARG A 223 14.88 6.78 -13.15
N PRO A 224 15.33 7.90 -13.72
CA PRO A 224 14.47 9.06 -13.91
C PRO A 224 13.41 8.79 -14.97
N GLU A 225 12.36 9.63 -15.00
CA GLU A 225 11.42 9.63 -16.12
C GLU A 225 12.12 10.08 -17.42
N PRO A 226 11.80 9.47 -18.59
CA PRO A 226 10.72 8.52 -18.83
C PRO A 226 11.12 7.02 -18.67
N GLU A 227 12.33 6.70 -18.21
CA GLU A 227 12.82 5.32 -18.14
C GLU A 227 12.05 4.47 -17.11
N GLN A 228 11.61 5.10 -16.02
CA GLN A 228 10.80 4.47 -14.98
C GLN A 228 9.69 5.44 -14.57
N TYR A 229 8.48 5.19 -15.05
CA TYR A 229 7.31 6.02 -14.77
C TYR A 229 7.02 6.10 -13.26
N GLY A 230 6.77 7.31 -12.77
CA GLY A 230 6.39 7.56 -11.38
C GLY A 230 7.52 7.38 -10.36
N ALA A 231 8.77 7.29 -10.80
CA ALA A 231 9.94 7.14 -9.93
C ALA A 231 10.24 8.37 -9.06
N GLY A 232 9.59 9.51 -9.33
CA GLY A 232 9.85 10.78 -8.66
C GLY A 232 11.02 11.55 -9.27
N ASP A 233 11.44 12.62 -8.61
CA ASP A 233 12.49 13.52 -9.13
C ASP A 233 13.92 13.04 -8.78
N PHE A 234 14.04 12.26 -7.71
CA PHE A 234 15.27 11.62 -7.23
C PHE A 234 14.88 10.50 -6.24
N PRO A 235 15.79 9.55 -5.92
CA PRO A 235 15.54 8.54 -4.88
C PRO A 235 15.05 9.14 -3.58
N PHE A 236 13.97 8.61 -3.00
CA PHE A 236 13.36 9.12 -1.78
C PHE A 236 12.90 10.59 -1.89
N SER A 237 12.50 11.05 -3.09
CA SER A 237 11.88 12.36 -3.27
C SER A 237 10.55 12.49 -2.53
N GLU A 238 9.79 11.38 -2.42
CA GLU A 238 8.52 11.36 -1.70
C GLU A 238 8.78 11.22 -0.19
N THR A 239 8.10 12.04 0.62
CA THR A 239 8.34 12.15 2.06
C THR A 239 8.17 10.80 2.77
N GLU A 240 7.15 10.05 2.40
CA GLU A 240 6.82 8.74 2.97
C GLU A 240 7.94 7.72 2.70
N MET A 241 8.49 7.77 1.48
CA MET A 241 9.61 6.91 1.08
C MET A 241 10.90 7.30 1.77
N ARG A 242 11.15 8.61 1.94
CA ARG A 242 12.26 9.10 2.74
C ARG A 242 12.18 8.65 4.19
N CYS A 243 11.01 8.76 4.81
CA CYS A 243 10.79 8.33 6.20
C CYS A 243 11.14 6.85 6.41
N ILE A 244 10.66 5.94 5.54
CA ILE A 244 11.00 4.52 5.68
C ILE A 244 12.47 4.25 5.33
N GLY A 245 13.04 4.94 4.34
CA GLY A 245 14.46 4.82 4.01
C GLY A 245 15.38 5.23 5.15
N GLU A 246 15.09 6.38 5.79
CA GLU A 246 15.81 6.86 6.98
C GLU A 246 15.63 5.92 8.18
N PHE A 247 14.41 5.39 8.37
CA PHE A 247 14.14 4.40 9.42
C PHE A 247 14.97 3.13 9.22
N ILE A 248 14.98 2.55 8.02
CA ILE A 248 15.80 1.36 7.71
C ILE A 248 17.28 1.66 7.94
N HIS A 249 17.77 2.80 7.43
CA HIS A 249 19.17 3.20 7.61
C HIS A 249 19.58 3.36 9.08
N SER A 250 18.68 3.86 9.92
CA SER A 250 18.95 4.12 11.35
C SER A 250 18.81 2.89 12.24
N ASN A 251 18.34 1.76 11.71
CA ASN A 251 18.10 0.52 12.45
C ASN A 251 18.84 -0.66 11.78
N PRO A 252 20.17 -0.74 11.94
CA PRO A 252 21.00 -1.77 11.29
C PRO A 252 20.76 -3.18 11.82
N ASN A 253 19.97 -3.32 12.88
CA ASN A 253 19.53 -4.61 13.43
C ASN A 253 18.40 -5.26 12.60
N ILE A 254 17.84 -4.58 11.59
CA ILE A 254 16.85 -5.15 10.68
C ILE A 254 17.52 -6.20 9.79
N PHE A 255 17.08 -7.46 9.91
CA PHE A 255 17.59 -8.57 9.10
C PHE A 255 16.62 -9.02 8.00
N ALA A 256 15.34 -8.66 8.10
CA ALA A 256 14.31 -9.02 7.12
C ALA A 256 13.26 -7.91 6.95
N ILE A 257 12.74 -7.79 5.72
CA ILE A 257 11.68 -6.85 5.37
C ILE A 257 10.58 -7.60 4.61
N LEU A 258 9.32 -7.47 5.06
CA LEU A 258 8.14 -7.97 4.38
C LEU A 258 7.22 -6.81 4.01
N GLY A 259 7.03 -6.61 2.70
CA GLY A 259 6.09 -5.63 2.16
C GLY A 259 4.82 -6.29 1.66
N TYR A 260 3.68 -6.03 2.30
CA TYR A 260 2.40 -6.52 1.82
C TYR A 260 1.89 -5.70 0.63
N HIS A 261 1.62 -6.42 -0.45
CA HIS A 261 0.98 -5.95 -1.67
C HIS A 261 -0.27 -6.76 -1.98
N THR A 262 -1.14 -6.27 -2.87
CA THR A 262 -2.21 -7.08 -3.46
C THR A 262 -1.97 -7.29 -4.95
N GLY A 263 -2.28 -8.48 -5.45
CA GLY A 263 -1.99 -8.89 -6.83
C GLY A 263 -1.97 -10.41 -6.94
N PRO A 264 -0.92 -11.02 -7.50
CA PRO A 264 -0.80 -12.46 -7.53
C PRO A 264 -0.69 -13.02 -6.10
N ALA A 265 -1.25 -14.20 -5.87
CA ALA A 265 -1.03 -14.97 -4.65
C ALA A 265 0.39 -15.57 -4.68
N ALA A 266 1.39 -14.74 -4.41
CA ALA A 266 2.80 -15.10 -4.53
C ALA A 266 3.66 -14.42 -3.45
N VAL A 267 4.74 -15.09 -3.06
CA VAL A 267 5.86 -14.50 -2.33
C VAL A 267 6.90 -14.08 -3.35
N LEU A 268 7.24 -12.79 -3.38
CA LEU A 268 8.25 -12.25 -4.28
C LEU A 268 9.51 -11.92 -3.49
N ARG A 269 10.67 -12.34 -4.00
CA ARG A 269 11.99 -12.01 -3.45
C ARG A 269 12.80 -11.18 -4.45
N PRO A 270 13.82 -10.44 -3.97
CA PRO A 270 14.84 -9.88 -4.84
C PRO A 270 15.54 -10.95 -5.72
N PRO A 271 16.14 -10.53 -6.84
CA PRO A 271 16.11 -9.17 -7.35
C PRO A 271 14.86 -8.91 -8.22
N SER A 272 14.32 -7.69 -8.19
CA SER A 272 13.23 -7.28 -9.09
C SER A 272 13.73 -6.90 -10.49
N THR A 273 15.01 -6.57 -10.61
CA THR A 273 15.73 -6.26 -11.85
C THR A 273 17.09 -6.95 -11.83
N GLY A 274 17.51 -7.53 -12.96
CA GLY A 274 18.71 -8.37 -13.01
C GLY A 274 18.38 -9.85 -12.87
N SER A 275 19.27 -10.60 -12.23
CA SER A 275 19.27 -12.06 -12.16
C SER A 275 19.79 -12.56 -10.81
N ASP A 276 19.52 -13.82 -10.46
CA ASP A 276 20.01 -14.41 -9.21
C ASP A 276 21.55 -14.40 -9.08
N SER A 277 22.28 -14.34 -10.20
CA SER A 277 23.75 -14.21 -10.17
C SER A 277 24.25 -12.84 -9.72
N ASP A 278 23.36 -11.85 -9.58
CA ASP A 278 23.67 -10.53 -9.04
C ASP A 278 23.61 -10.50 -7.50
N LEU A 279 23.15 -11.59 -6.87
CA LEU A 279 23.03 -11.75 -5.42
C LEU A 279 24.02 -12.80 -4.89
N ASP A 280 24.26 -12.78 -3.58
CA ASP A 280 25.00 -13.86 -2.93
C ASP A 280 24.20 -15.17 -3.00
N GLU A 281 24.86 -16.25 -3.39
CA GLU A 281 24.21 -17.56 -3.59
C GLU A 281 23.60 -18.12 -2.28
N HIS A 282 24.16 -17.76 -1.12
CA HIS A 282 23.58 -18.14 0.17
C HIS A 282 22.27 -17.38 0.44
N ASP A 283 22.21 -16.09 0.13
CA ASP A 283 21.00 -15.28 0.27
C ASP A 283 19.88 -15.80 -0.65
N VAL A 284 20.21 -16.14 -1.91
CA VAL A 284 19.24 -16.73 -2.85
C VAL A 284 18.66 -18.02 -2.29
N ARG A 285 19.50 -18.94 -1.81
CA ARG A 285 19.04 -20.20 -1.20
C ARG A 285 18.17 -19.95 0.02
N MET A 286 18.56 -19.04 0.91
CA MET A 286 17.79 -18.71 2.09
C MET A 286 16.39 -18.21 1.72
N MET A 287 16.29 -17.30 0.74
CA MET A 287 15.00 -16.78 0.31
C MET A 287 14.14 -17.83 -0.41
N ASP A 288 14.76 -18.73 -1.19
CA ASP A 288 14.04 -19.84 -1.84
C ASP A 288 13.50 -20.84 -0.82
N ASP A 289 14.27 -21.15 0.23
CA ASP A 289 13.81 -22.01 1.34
C ASP A 289 12.63 -21.37 2.08
N LEU A 290 12.71 -20.06 2.36
CA LEU A 290 11.61 -19.31 3.00
C LEU A 290 10.33 -19.29 2.16
N ALA A 291 10.43 -19.28 0.83
CA ALA A 291 9.28 -19.22 -0.07
C ALA A 291 8.55 -20.56 -0.25
N GLN A 292 9.12 -21.68 0.20
CA GLN A 292 8.52 -23.01 0.09
C GLN A 292 7.59 -23.40 1.26
N PHE A 293 7.59 -22.62 2.34
CA PHE A 293 6.71 -22.80 3.50
C PHE A 293 5.42 -21.99 3.37
#